data_AF-A0A2W7UB89-F1
#
_entry.id   AF-A0A2W7UB89-F1
#
_cell.length_a   1.000
_cell.length_b   1.000
_cell.length_c   1.000
_cell.angle_alpha   90.00
_cell.angle_beta   90.00
_cell.angle_gamma   90.00
#
_symmetry.space_group_name_H-M   'P 1'
#
loop_
_entity.id
_entity.type
_entity.pdbx_description
1 polymer ?
#
loop_
_entity_poly.entity_id
_entity_poly.type
_entity_poly.pdbx_seq_one_letter_code
_entity_poly.pdbx_strand_id
1 'polypeptide(L)'
;MDKYLIKYLRDNSENELSSKYIDFFKAELDWHIYNSEKHITKSYHRNRTITWREKAIELLQYSSAILNNPKQVSENVNILSTVNFSDKTLLKQLGFDSFFPVWQPIERKNVFGDFKTISWHKKTQRLIHKEDFNTYLKPELHAEFEKFQSHFIDQYTEKNFKALLLNTDQYFYSKYFIDVFKKIQKPSFVFSHGMPGIYSLDVDNRSDYLMVWSEKIKKNYIDAGFNFSKIKVVGNPKFKSLEKDKNLRSDLSNILIIPLSSALWHQHEYDNTVISDKSMIVLYLYKVQSVLKKIGIKKARYRPHPSIDKKWVHAFLDQDFYISDNEPLKDSLNRSSLVIGATSTVLLESLINGVNYIVFEPKDQEGINMAGFKLVPPFDGTDEKVMIANDEDELEKMLRYNAMSEYSLVHDYIQSFDLSILKDLIK
;
A
#
# COMPACT_ATOMS: atom_id res chain seq x y z
N MET A 1 -9.28 -26.41 -13.26
CA MET A 1 -8.18 -26.70 -12.33
C MET A 1 -7.86 -25.40 -11.61
N ASP A 2 -8.02 -25.35 -10.29
CA ASP A 2 -7.71 -24.15 -9.51
C ASP A 2 -6.22 -23.81 -9.67
N LYS A 3 -5.92 -22.58 -10.08
CA LYS A 3 -4.53 -22.11 -10.34
C LYS A 3 -3.87 -21.46 -9.12
N TYR A 4 -4.57 -21.37 -8.00
CA TYR A 4 -4.11 -20.65 -6.81
C TYR A 4 -4.39 -21.45 -5.52
N LEU A 5 -3.31 -21.88 -4.86
CA LEU A 5 -3.37 -22.80 -3.72
C LEU A 5 -4.18 -22.26 -2.53
N ILE A 6 -3.98 -20.98 -2.16
CA ILE A 6 -4.64 -20.42 -0.97
C ILE A 6 -6.15 -20.29 -1.19
N LYS A 7 -6.60 -20.01 -2.42
CA LYS A 7 -8.02 -20.09 -2.79
C LYS A 7 -8.55 -21.50 -2.55
N TYR A 8 -7.87 -22.50 -3.11
CA TYR A 8 -8.28 -23.90 -2.98
C TYR A 8 -8.42 -24.30 -1.51
N LEU A 9 -7.44 -23.95 -0.66
CA LEU A 9 -7.47 -24.27 0.77
C LEU A 9 -8.61 -23.57 1.51
N ARG A 10 -8.88 -22.30 1.19
CA ARG A 10 -10.00 -21.56 1.78
C ARG A 10 -11.35 -22.17 1.41
N ASP A 11 -11.53 -22.47 0.13
CA ASP A 11 -12.79 -22.93 -0.45
C ASP A 11 -13.10 -24.39 -0.10
N ASN A 12 -12.06 -25.21 0.16
CA ASN A 12 -12.19 -26.63 0.52
C ASN A 12 -11.88 -26.89 2.02
N SER A 13 -11.89 -25.85 2.84
CA SER A 13 -11.69 -25.97 4.29
C SER A 13 -12.84 -26.75 4.94
N GLU A 14 -12.52 -27.65 5.89
CA GLU A 14 -13.50 -28.51 6.57
C GLU A 14 -14.55 -27.74 7.40
N ASN A 15 -14.25 -26.49 7.79
CA ASN A 15 -15.19 -25.62 8.49
C ASN A 15 -15.00 -24.13 8.13
N GLU A 16 -16.06 -23.35 8.39
CA GLU A 16 -16.13 -21.91 8.11
C GLU A 16 -15.08 -21.11 8.89
N LEU A 17 -14.81 -21.50 10.14
CA LEU A 17 -13.80 -20.82 10.97
C LEU A 17 -12.42 -20.90 10.33
N SER A 18 -12.06 -22.07 9.81
CA SER A 18 -10.77 -22.28 9.16
C SER A 18 -10.71 -21.57 7.82
N SER A 19 -11.81 -21.54 7.05
CA SER A 19 -11.92 -20.74 5.83
C SER A 19 -11.68 -19.24 6.12
N LYS A 20 -12.31 -18.70 7.17
CA LYS A 20 -12.11 -17.31 7.64
C LYS A 20 -10.65 -17.01 7.98
N TYR A 21 -9.97 -17.87 8.74
CA TYR A 21 -8.59 -17.60 9.16
C TYR A 21 -7.56 -17.83 8.04
N ILE A 22 -7.80 -18.77 7.12
CA ILE A 22 -6.99 -18.89 5.88
C ILE A 22 -7.09 -17.59 5.07
N ASP A 23 -8.28 -17.02 4.97
CA ASP A 23 -8.49 -15.71 4.34
C ASP A 23 -7.79 -14.57 5.11
N PHE A 24 -7.82 -14.60 6.45
CA PHE A 24 -7.11 -13.62 7.27
C PHE A 24 -5.60 -13.68 7.07
N PHE A 25 -5.04 -14.88 6.91
CA PHE A 25 -3.63 -15.12 6.67
C PHE A 25 -3.21 -15.10 5.20
N LYS A 26 -4.09 -14.76 4.25
CA LYS A 26 -3.78 -14.80 2.80
C LYS A 26 -2.43 -14.13 2.47
N ALA A 27 -2.19 -12.91 2.94
CA ALA A 27 -0.96 -12.18 2.67
C ALA A 27 0.27 -12.84 3.32
N GLU A 28 0.09 -13.41 4.51
CA GLU A 28 1.11 -14.16 5.23
C GLU A 28 1.49 -15.45 4.51
N LEU A 29 0.50 -16.18 4.00
CA LEU A 29 0.64 -17.40 3.21
C LEU A 29 1.29 -17.12 1.84
N ASP A 30 0.82 -16.11 1.11
CA ASP A 30 1.37 -15.69 -0.18
C ASP A 30 2.87 -15.38 -0.07
N TRP A 31 3.25 -14.72 1.03
CA TRP A 31 4.63 -14.41 1.31
C TRP A 31 5.52 -15.64 1.50
N HIS A 32 5.08 -16.58 2.32
CA HIS A 32 5.87 -17.78 2.64
C HIS A 32 6.03 -18.72 1.44
N ILE A 33 5.06 -18.72 0.53
CA ILE A 33 5.08 -19.61 -0.65
C ILE A 33 5.80 -18.95 -1.83
N TYR A 34 5.51 -17.68 -2.13
CA TYR A 34 5.87 -17.07 -3.41
C TYR A 34 6.97 -16.00 -3.34
N ASN A 35 7.43 -15.61 -2.14
CA ASN A 35 8.46 -14.58 -2.00
C ASN A 35 9.77 -15.15 -1.45
N SER A 36 10.89 -14.56 -1.87
CA SER A 36 12.26 -14.96 -1.53
C SER A 36 13.02 -13.75 -1.06
N GLU A 37 13.55 -13.80 0.16
CA GLU A 37 14.18 -12.65 0.83
C GLU A 37 15.30 -11.99 0.02
N LYS A 38 15.92 -12.70 -0.95
CA LYS A 38 17.01 -12.16 -1.78
C LYS A 38 16.61 -10.95 -2.64
N HIS A 39 15.36 -10.86 -3.10
CA HIS A 39 14.92 -9.73 -3.93
C HIS A 39 14.34 -8.58 -3.10
N ILE A 40 14.31 -8.71 -1.78
CA ILE A 40 13.67 -7.77 -0.86
C ILE A 40 14.75 -7.01 -0.10
N THR A 41 14.55 -5.70 0.07
CA THR A 41 15.42 -4.89 0.92
C THR A 41 15.39 -5.41 2.35
N LYS A 42 16.56 -5.53 3.00
CA LYS A 42 16.70 -6.05 4.38
C LYS A 42 15.76 -5.44 5.42
N SER A 43 15.37 -4.16 5.28
CA SER A 43 14.43 -3.50 6.18
C SER A 43 13.00 -4.07 6.11
N TYR A 44 12.69 -4.82 5.06
CA TYR A 44 11.39 -5.46 4.81
C TYR A 44 11.47 -6.99 4.95
N HIS A 45 12.61 -7.57 5.35
CA HIS A 45 12.69 -9.00 5.67
C HIS A 45 11.84 -9.30 6.91
N ARG A 46 11.09 -10.41 6.89
CA ARG A 46 10.28 -10.85 8.04
C ARG A 46 11.14 -11.26 9.22
N ASN A 47 12.28 -11.88 8.95
CA ASN A 47 13.23 -12.31 9.97
C ASN A 47 14.27 -11.23 10.33
N ARG A 48 14.06 -9.96 9.92
CA ARG A 48 15.06 -8.90 10.13
C ARG A 48 15.43 -8.77 11.60
N THR A 49 16.72 -8.62 11.87
CA THR A 49 17.19 -8.38 13.24
C THR A 49 16.78 -6.98 13.67
N ILE A 50 16.01 -6.90 14.75
CA ILE A 50 15.61 -5.63 15.38
C ILE A 50 16.82 -5.01 16.09
N THR A 51 17.08 -3.74 15.81
CA THR A 51 18.17 -2.98 16.44
C THR A 51 17.88 -2.71 17.92
N TRP A 52 18.92 -2.40 18.71
CA TRP A 52 18.74 -2.02 20.12
C TRP A 52 17.83 -0.79 20.29
N ARG A 53 17.91 0.17 19.35
CA ARG A 53 17.08 1.37 19.35
C ARG A 53 15.61 1.03 19.13
N GLU A 54 15.32 0.13 18.20
CA GLU A 54 13.95 -0.34 17.97
C GLU A 54 13.41 -1.13 19.17
N LYS A 55 14.22 -2.00 19.79
CA LYS A 55 13.85 -2.71 21.03
C LYS A 55 13.53 -1.74 22.17
N ALA A 56 14.31 -0.66 22.31
CA ALA A 56 14.05 0.37 23.31
C ALA A 56 12.74 1.13 23.01
N ILE A 57 12.46 1.43 21.74
CA ILE A 57 11.19 2.03 21.32
C ILE A 57 10.01 1.10 21.61
N GLU A 58 10.13 -0.19 21.28
CA GLU A 58 9.13 -1.22 21.53
C GLU A 58 8.84 -1.33 23.04
N LEU A 59 9.87 -1.33 23.89
CA LEU A 59 9.71 -1.33 25.34
C LEU A 59 8.94 -0.10 25.84
N LEU A 60 9.24 1.09 25.29
CA LEU A 60 8.50 2.31 25.62
C LEU A 60 7.04 2.25 25.15
N GLN A 61 6.78 1.66 23.99
CA GLN A 61 5.44 1.47 23.45
C GLN A 61 4.62 0.49 24.30
N TYR A 62 5.22 -0.62 24.73
CA TYR A 62 4.57 -1.57 25.64
C TYR A 62 4.35 -0.99 27.03
N SER A 63 5.32 -0.24 27.55
CA SER A 63 5.15 0.49 28.81
C SER A 63 4.02 1.51 28.69
N SER A 64 3.97 2.25 27.58
CA SER A 64 2.85 3.16 27.30
C SER A 64 1.54 2.39 27.23
N ALA A 65 1.47 1.23 26.58
CA ALA A 65 0.23 0.45 26.49
C ALA A 65 -0.29 0.05 27.87
N ILE A 66 0.59 -0.46 28.74
CA ILE A 66 0.24 -0.90 30.09
C ILE A 66 -0.18 0.28 30.99
N LEU A 67 0.50 1.42 30.87
CA LEU A 67 0.27 2.59 31.73
C LEU A 67 -0.87 3.48 31.23
N ASN A 68 -1.20 3.43 29.94
CA ASN A 68 -2.19 4.29 29.33
C ASN A 68 -3.57 3.66 29.46
N ASN A 69 -4.44 4.30 30.23
CA ASN A 69 -5.81 3.88 30.41
C ASN A 69 -6.74 4.97 29.83
N PRO A 70 -7.32 4.76 28.64
CA PRO A 70 -8.27 5.71 28.07
C PRO A 70 -9.37 6.00 29.08
N LYS A 71 -9.66 7.29 29.30
CA LYS A 71 -10.76 7.67 30.18
C LYS A 71 -12.08 7.27 29.52
N GLN A 72 -12.94 6.61 30.29
CA GLN A 72 -14.27 6.19 29.82
C GLN A 72 -15.21 7.39 29.61
N VAL A 73 -15.00 8.46 30.38
CA VAL A 73 -15.70 9.73 30.27
C VAL A 73 -14.67 10.80 29.93
N SER A 74 -14.63 11.18 28.66
CA SER A 74 -13.82 12.25 28.09
C SER A 74 -14.72 13.07 27.17
N GLU A 75 -14.44 14.37 27.01
CA GLU A 75 -15.15 15.20 26.02
C GLU A 75 -14.93 14.69 24.60
N ASN A 76 -13.80 14.01 24.36
CA ASN A 76 -13.43 13.42 23.08
C ASN A 76 -13.81 11.94 22.99
N VAL A 77 -14.02 11.49 21.76
CA VAL A 77 -14.34 10.11 21.40
C VAL A 77 -13.08 9.28 21.17
N ASN A 78 -12.97 8.13 21.83
CA ASN A 78 -11.84 7.22 21.67
C ASN A 78 -11.90 6.52 20.30
N ILE A 79 -10.81 6.58 19.53
CA ILE A 79 -10.66 5.86 18.25
C ILE A 79 -9.34 5.09 18.23
N LEU A 80 -9.37 3.91 17.61
CA LEU A 80 -8.16 3.10 17.40
C LEU A 80 -7.66 3.38 15.98
N SER A 81 -6.40 3.77 15.82
CA SER A 81 -5.85 4.16 14.53
C SER A 81 -4.50 3.52 14.28
N THR A 82 -4.25 3.11 13.03
CA THR A 82 -2.90 2.85 12.51
C THR A 82 -2.50 3.82 11.41
N VAL A 83 -3.31 4.85 11.18
CA VAL A 83 -3.08 5.89 10.17
C VAL A 83 -2.26 7.00 10.80
N ASN A 84 -1.15 7.36 10.15
CA ASN A 84 -0.28 8.43 10.58
C ASN A 84 -0.62 9.71 9.81
N PHE A 85 -1.37 10.61 10.44
CA PHE A 85 -1.65 11.93 9.88
C PHE A 85 -0.46 12.86 10.13
N SER A 86 -0.07 13.65 9.11
CA SER A 86 1.06 14.57 9.21
C SER A 86 0.85 15.64 10.30
N ASP A 87 -0.39 16.09 10.47
CA ASP A 87 -0.82 16.90 11.62
C ASP A 87 -1.40 16.00 12.72
N LYS A 88 -0.65 15.88 13.81
CA LYS A 88 -1.01 15.04 14.97
C LYS A 88 -2.17 15.59 15.79
N THR A 89 -2.51 16.87 15.60
CA THR A 89 -3.61 17.53 16.34
C THR A 89 -4.94 17.41 15.63
N LEU A 90 -4.96 17.02 14.36
CA LEU A 90 -6.14 17.03 13.50
C LEU A 90 -7.31 16.22 14.07
N LEU A 91 -7.08 14.96 14.44
CA LEU A 91 -8.12 14.11 15.03
C LEU A 91 -8.63 14.68 16.35
N LYS A 92 -7.72 15.23 17.17
CA LYS A 92 -8.08 15.86 18.44
C LYS A 92 -8.95 17.11 18.24
N GLN A 93 -8.65 17.94 17.24
CA GLN A 93 -9.46 19.11 16.86
C GLN A 93 -10.85 18.71 16.35
N LEU A 94 -10.99 17.49 15.81
CA LEU A 94 -12.28 16.92 15.42
C LEU A 94 -13.04 16.29 16.59
N GLY A 95 -12.48 16.30 17.81
CA GLY A 95 -13.09 15.70 18.99
C GLY A 95 -12.75 14.23 19.19
N PHE A 96 -11.67 13.73 18.59
CA PHE A 96 -11.25 12.32 18.71
C PHE A 96 -9.94 12.18 19.49
N ASP A 97 -9.95 11.32 20.50
CA ASP A 97 -8.74 10.84 21.16
C ASP A 97 -8.24 9.59 20.43
N SER A 98 -7.12 9.73 19.72
CA SER A 98 -6.54 8.66 18.91
C SER A 98 -5.55 7.83 19.71
N PHE A 99 -5.77 6.51 19.71
CA PHE A 99 -4.88 5.54 20.29
C PHE A 99 -4.31 4.62 19.21
N PHE A 100 -3.04 4.25 19.36
CA PHE A 100 -2.38 3.29 18.49
C PHE A 100 -2.44 1.90 19.11
N PRO A 101 -2.76 0.85 18.36
CA PRO A 101 -2.69 -0.50 18.90
C PRO A 101 -1.24 -0.95 19.11
N VAL A 102 -1.00 -1.85 20.05
CA VAL A 102 0.34 -2.44 20.29
C VAL A 102 0.93 -3.16 19.07
N TRP A 103 0.09 -3.58 18.11
CA TRP A 103 0.53 -4.31 16.93
C TRP A 103 0.95 -3.42 15.76
N GLN A 104 0.64 -2.11 15.81
CA GLN A 104 1.14 -1.12 14.87
C GLN A 104 1.24 0.26 15.54
N PRO A 105 2.13 0.41 16.53
CA PRO A 105 2.29 1.67 17.23
C PRO A 105 3.06 2.67 16.36
N ILE A 106 2.41 3.76 15.98
CA ILE A 106 3.04 4.85 15.20
C ILE A 106 3.94 5.70 16.10
N GLU A 107 3.48 5.94 17.32
CA GLU A 107 4.17 6.77 18.31
C GLU A 107 4.61 5.97 19.52
N ARG A 108 5.37 6.63 20.41
CA ARG A 108 5.79 6.07 21.70
C ARG A 108 4.72 6.20 22.77
N LYS A 109 3.75 7.10 22.58
CA LYS A 109 2.68 7.42 23.51
C LYS A 109 1.33 7.08 22.88
N ASN A 110 0.27 7.13 23.68
CA ASN A 110 -1.09 6.82 23.26
C ASN A 110 -1.23 5.41 22.68
N VAL A 111 -0.33 4.49 23.04
CA VAL A 111 -0.47 3.08 22.70
C VAL A 111 -1.55 2.49 23.60
N PHE A 112 -2.42 1.64 23.05
CA PHE A 112 -3.48 0.97 23.78
C PHE A 112 -3.31 -0.55 23.74
N GLY A 113 -3.42 -1.16 24.91
CA GLY A 113 -3.38 -2.61 25.12
C GLY A 113 -3.09 -2.93 26.59
N ASP A 114 -2.90 -4.20 26.89
CA ASP A 114 -2.46 -4.67 28.20
C ASP A 114 -1.43 -5.79 28.05
N PHE A 115 -1.02 -6.41 29.16
CA PHE A 115 -0.10 -7.54 29.12
C PHE A 115 -0.60 -8.71 28.27
N LYS A 116 -1.90 -9.02 28.30
CA LYS A 116 -2.48 -10.09 27.51
C LYS A 116 -2.38 -9.78 26.02
N THR A 117 -2.73 -8.55 25.63
CA THR A 117 -2.65 -8.06 24.26
C THR A 117 -1.21 -8.04 23.76
N ILE A 118 -0.24 -7.62 24.58
CA ILE A 118 1.19 -7.67 24.22
C ILE A 118 1.66 -9.12 24.03
N SER A 119 1.27 -10.02 24.93
CA SER A 119 1.62 -11.45 24.82
C SER A 119 1.05 -12.07 23.55
N TRP A 120 -0.22 -11.79 23.25
CA TRP A 120 -0.86 -12.22 22.00
C TRP A 120 -0.16 -11.65 20.77
N HIS A 121 0.12 -10.35 20.75
CA HIS A 121 0.82 -9.71 19.64
C HIS A 121 2.19 -10.34 19.40
N LYS A 122 3.00 -10.57 20.45
CA LYS A 122 4.30 -11.25 20.33
C LYS A 122 4.17 -12.67 19.81
N LYS A 123 3.15 -13.42 20.25
CA LYS A 123 2.85 -14.76 19.73
C LYS A 123 2.52 -14.71 18.24
N THR A 124 1.64 -13.80 17.83
CA THR A 124 1.27 -13.60 16.42
C THR A 124 2.47 -13.16 15.58
N GLN A 125 3.33 -12.26 16.07
CA GLN A 125 4.55 -11.87 15.36
C GLN A 125 5.51 -13.04 15.18
N ARG A 126 5.67 -13.88 16.22
CA ARG A 126 6.46 -15.11 16.10
C ARG A 126 5.88 -16.04 15.05
N LEU A 127 4.56 -16.25 15.05
CA LEU A 127 3.85 -17.01 14.03
C LEU A 127 4.16 -16.46 12.63
N ILE A 128 3.97 -15.16 12.42
CA ILE A 128 4.16 -14.49 11.13
C ILE A 128 5.60 -14.59 10.61
N HIS A 129 6.59 -14.50 11.51
CA HIS A 129 7.99 -14.40 11.13
C HIS A 129 8.76 -15.72 11.11
N LYS A 130 8.35 -16.73 11.89
CA LYS A 130 9.19 -17.90 12.16
C LYS A 130 8.52 -19.23 11.88
N GLU A 131 7.21 -19.28 11.90
CA GLU A 131 6.50 -20.55 11.74
C GLU A 131 6.27 -20.84 10.26
N ASP A 132 6.05 -22.11 9.98
CA ASP A 132 5.87 -22.69 8.68
C ASP A 132 4.42 -22.58 8.18
N PHE A 133 4.28 -22.69 6.86
CA PHE A 133 3.00 -22.65 6.16
C PHE A 133 1.91 -23.52 6.81
N ASN A 134 2.25 -24.74 7.22
CA ASN A 134 1.31 -25.70 7.82
C ASN A 134 0.71 -25.20 9.14
N THR A 135 1.43 -24.35 9.88
CA THR A 135 0.94 -23.86 11.17
C THR A 135 -0.25 -22.92 11.01
N TYR A 136 -0.33 -22.18 9.90
CA TYR A 136 -1.48 -21.32 9.57
C TYR A 136 -2.75 -22.08 9.20
N LEU A 137 -2.68 -23.40 9.00
CA LEU A 137 -3.83 -24.21 8.61
C LEU A 137 -4.43 -24.99 9.79
N LYS A 138 -3.83 -24.86 11.00
CA LYS A 138 -4.23 -25.63 12.18
C LYS A 138 -5.56 -25.12 12.78
N PRO A 139 -6.62 -25.94 12.86
CA PRO A 139 -7.89 -25.53 13.46
C PRO A 139 -7.76 -25.05 14.91
N GLU A 140 -6.82 -25.59 15.68
CA GLU A 140 -6.57 -25.19 17.07
C GLU A 140 -6.07 -23.75 17.15
N LEU A 141 -5.23 -23.33 16.20
CA LEU A 141 -4.76 -21.95 16.10
C LEU A 141 -5.92 -21.00 15.79
N HIS A 142 -6.78 -21.38 14.86
CA HIS A 142 -7.97 -20.60 14.49
C HIS A 142 -8.92 -20.42 15.68
N ALA A 143 -9.17 -21.50 16.42
CA ALA A 143 -9.99 -21.48 17.64
C ALA A 143 -9.37 -20.62 18.74
N GLU A 144 -8.03 -20.66 18.89
CA GLU A 144 -7.33 -19.78 19.82
C GLU A 144 -7.51 -18.30 19.47
N PHE A 145 -7.33 -17.94 18.20
CA PHE A 145 -7.54 -16.56 17.75
C PHE A 145 -8.98 -16.11 17.95
N GLU A 146 -9.96 -16.96 17.66
CA GLU A 146 -11.37 -16.64 17.85
C GLU A 146 -11.71 -16.44 19.33
N LYS A 147 -11.18 -17.30 20.21
CA LYS A 147 -11.34 -17.15 21.66
C LYS A 147 -10.69 -15.87 22.18
N PHE A 148 -9.53 -15.49 21.64
CA PHE A 148 -8.85 -14.27 22.06
C PHE A 148 -9.59 -13.00 21.58
N GLN A 149 -10.44 -13.07 20.54
CA GLN A 149 -11.23 -11.91 20.12
C GLN A 149 -12.13 -11.38 21.24
N SER A 150 -12.67 -12.24 22.10
CA SER A 150 -13.50 -11.82 23.24
C SER A 150 -12.76 -10.83 24.14
N HIS A 151 -11.46 -11.02 24.36
CA HIS A 151 -10.64 -10.07 25.12
C HIS A 151 -10.61 -8.68 24.48
N PHE A 152 -10.49 -8.61 23.15
CA PHE A 152 -10.52 -7.33 22.44
C PHE A 152 -11.90 -6.69 22.42
N ILE A 153 -12.95 -7.49 22.24
CA ILE A 153 -14.35 -7.04 22.28
C ILE A 153 -14.64 -6.38 23.64
N ASP A 154 -14.27 -7.04 24.74
CA ASP A 154 -14.45 -6.54 26.09
C ASP A 154 -13.66 -5.23 26.30
N GLN A 155 -12.36 -5.23 25.96
CA GLN A 155 -11.51 -4.05 26.11
C GLN A 155 -12.02 -2.84 25.35
N TYR A 156 -12.36 -3.01 24.06
CA TYR A 156 -12.78 -1.88 23.23
C TYR A 156 -14.18 -1.38 23.59
N THR A 157 -15.06 -2.27 24.05
CA THR A 157 -16.39 -1.90 24.57
C THR A 157 -16.27 -1.15 25.89
N GLU A 158 -15.49 -1.66 26.86
CA GLU A 158 -15.29 -1.03 28.17
C GLU A 158 -14.69 0.38 28.02
N LYS A 159 -13.71 0.54 27.13
CA LYS A 159 -13.05 1.83 26.86
C LYS A 159 -13.79 2.70 25.84
N ASN A 160 -14.99 2.29 25.42
CA ASN A 160 -15.86 3.05 24.54
C ASN A 160 -15.17 3.51 23.24
N PHE A 161 -14.39 2.63 22.61
CA PHE A 161 -13.86 2.89 21.27
C PHE A 161 -15.01 2.98 20.26
N LYS A 162 -15.01 4.02 19.44
CA LYS A 162 -16.11 4.26 18.48
C LYS A 162 -15.75 3.96 17.03
N ALA A 163 -14.47 3.87 16.70
CA ALA A 163 -14.04 3.61 15.32
C ALA A 163 -12.65 3.00 15.23
N LEU A 164 -12.39 2.33 14.10
CA LEU A 164 -11.11 1.78 13.69
C LEU A 164 -10.63 2.44 12.39
N LEU A 165 -9.46 3.08 12.41
CA LEU A 165 -8.82 3.67 11.23
C LEU A 165 -7.60 2.85 10.80
N LEU A 166 -7.54 2.41 9.54
CA LEU A 166 -6.50 1.53 9.00
C LEU A 166 -5.92 2.08 7.70
N ASN A 167 -4.69 1.70 7.35
CA ASN A 167 -4.09 2.00 6.03
C ASN A 167 -4.45 0.97 4.94
N THR A 168 -5.00 -0.17 5.33
CA THR A 168 -5.37 -1.27 4.43
C THR A 168 -6.26 -2.27 5.17
N ASP A 169 -7.03 -3.07 4.44
CA ASP A 169 -7.82 -4.19 4.95
C ASP A 169 -7.24 -5.58 4.61
N GLN A 170 -5.99 -5.66 4.13
CA GLN A 170 -5.48 -6.90 3.52
C GLN A 170 -4.65 -7.80 4.46
N TYR A 171 -3.95 -7.21 5.43
CA TYR A 171 -3.10 -7.99 6.35
C TYR A 171 -3.91 -8.63 7.48
N PHE A 172 -3.33 -9.65 8.12
CA PHE A 172 -3.94 -10.36 9.25
C PHE A 172 -4.53 -9.42 10.30
N TYR A 173 -3.74 -8.46 10.83
CA TYR A 173 -4.23 -7.54 11.86
C TYR A 173 -5.41 -6.69 11.36
N SER A 174 -5.33 -6.15 10.15
CA SER A 174 -6.42 -5.35 9.60
C SER A 174 -7.72 -6.15 9.51
N LYS A 175 -7.67 -7.36 8.93
CA LYS A 175 -8.85 -8.24 8.81
C LYS A 175 -9.40 -8.63 10.18
N TYR A 176 -8.52 -9.02 11.09
CA TYR A 176 -8.87 -9.43 12.44
C TYR A 176 -9.54 -8.30 13.23
N PHE A 177 -9.04 -7.08 13.16
CA PHE A 177 -9.62 -5.95 13.89
C PHE A 177 -10.85 -5.35 13.21
N ILE A 178 -10.98 -5.42 11.88
CA ILE A 178 -12.25 -5.13 11.20
C ILE A 178 -13.34 -6.08 11.71
N ASP A 179 -13.04 -7.38 11.83
CA ASP A 179 -13.98 -8.38 12.37
C ASP A 179 -14.38 -8.09 13.82
N VAL A 180 -13.41 -7.73 14.68
CA VAL A 180 -13.70 -7.30 16.06
C VAL A 180 -14.61 -6.06 16.08
N PHE A 181 -14.32 -5.03 15.28
CA PHE A 181 -15.11 -3.79 15.24
C PHE A 181 -16.53 -4.01 14.69
N LYS A 182 -16.70 -4.93 13.72
CA LYS A 182 -18.03 -5.38 13.28
C LYS A 182 -18.81 -6.03 14.42
N LYS A 183 -18.18 -6.89 15.23
CA LYS A 183 -18.85 -7.56 16.37
C LYS A 183 -19.30 -6.59 17.46
N ILE A 184 -18.57 -5.49 17.69
CA ILE A 184 -18.99 -4.42 18.61
C ILE A 184 -19.84 -3.32 17.94
N GLN A 185 -20.24 -3.53 16.68
CA GLN A 185 -21.06 -2.61 15.88
C GLN A 185 -20.47 -1.19 15.79
N LYS A 186 -19.15 -1.12 15.55
CA LYS A 186 -18.41 0.13 15.35
C LYS A 186 -17.80 0.21 13.96
N PRO A 187 -17.85 1.38 13.30
CA PRO A 187 -17.35 1.53 11.95
C PRO A 187 -15.82 1.38 11.86
N SER A 188 -15.40 0.84 10.73
CA SER A 188 -14.01 0.72 10.31
C SER A 188 -13.77 1.49 9.01
N PHE A 189 -12.59 2.10 8.90
CA PHE A 189 -12.21 3.00 7.81
C PHE A 189 -10.85 2.57 7.28
N VAL A 190 -10.72 2.45 5.95
CA VAL A 190 -9.43 2.29 5.28
C VAL A 190 -9.07 3.59 4.57
N PHE A 191 -7.86 4.09 4.79
CA PHE A 191 -7.34 5.28 4.11
C PHE A 191 -6.40 4.85 2.98
N SER A 192 -6.73 5.24 1.75
CA SER A 192 -5.91 4.89 0.59
C SER A 192 -4.53 5.57 0.67
N HIS A 193 -3.49 4.79 0.37
CA HIS A 193 -2.09 5.21 0.49
C HIS A 193 -1.48 5.69 -0.83
N GLY A 194 -2.18 5.51 -1.95
CA GLY A 194 -1.72 5.75 -3.30
C GLY A 194 -2.87 5.90 -4.28
N MET A 195 -2.55 6.16 -5.55
CA MET A 195 -3.45 5.80 -6.65
C MET A 195 -3.60 4.27 -6.68
N PRO A 196 -4.83 3.74 -6.75
CA PRO A 196 -5.05 2.29 -6.81
C PRO A 196 -4.42 1.69 -8.05
N GLY A 197 -3.69 0.58 -7.87
CA GLY A 197 -3.20 -0.26 -8.98
C GLY A 197 -4.20 -1.35 -9.40
N ILE A 198 -5.28 -1.50 -8.64
CA ILE A 198 -6.37 -2.45 -8.87
C ILE A 198 -7.66 -1.87 -8.27
N TYR A 199 -8.79 -2.11 -8.92
CA TYR A 199 -10.13 -1.87 -8.36
C TYR A 199 -10.87 -3.20 -8.36
N SER A 200 -10.98 -3.85 -7.20
CA SER A 200 -11.56 -5.18 -7.06
C SER A 200 -12.33 -5.31 -5.76
N LEU A 201 -13.50 -5.95 -5.78
CA LEU A 201 -14.29 -6.20 -4.57
C LEU A 201 -13.61 -7.16 -3.57
N ASP A 202 -12.57 -7.89 -3.98
CA ASP A 202 -11.74 -8.70 -3.09
C ASP A 202 -10.78 -7.86 -2.23
N VAL A 203 -10.51 -6.62 -2.66
CA VAL A 203 -9.52 -5.70 -2.10
C VAL A 203 -10.17 -4.39 -1.69
N ASP A 204 -9.73 -3.75 -0.60
CA ASP A 204 -10.25 -2.45 -0.13
C ASP A 204 -11.77 -2.43 0.18
N ASN A 205 -12.41 -3.61 0.29
CA ASN A 205 -13.85 -3.73 0.44
C ASN A 205 -14.31 -4.34 1.78
N ARG A 206 -13.41 -4.62 2.73
CA ARG A 206 -13.80 -5.26 4.00
C ARG A 206 -14.25 -4.30 5.08
N SER A 207 -13.71 -3.08 5.08
CA SER A 207 -14.10 -2.02 6.02
C SER A 207 -15.47 -1.45 5.71
N ASP A 208 -16.05 -0.67 6.62
CA ASP A 208 -17.34 -0.01 6.40
C ASP A 208 -17.20 1.19 5.45
N TYR A 209 -16.04 1.86 5.47
CA TYR A 209 -15.73 2.99 4.60
C TYR A 209 -14.33 2.86 3.98
N LEU A 210 -14.20 3.39 2.76
CA LEU A 210 -12.92 3.57 2.06
C LEU A 210 -12.72 5.07 1.79
N MET A 211 -11.64 5.61 2.32
CA MET A 211 -11.29 7.03 2.29
C MET A 211 -10.28 7.27 1.17
N VAL A 212 -10.68 7.99 0.11
CA VAL A 212 -9.91 8.19 -1.12
C VAL A 212 -9.59 9.66 -1.38
N TRP A 213 -8.66 9.92 -2.31
CA TRP A 213 -8.09 11.26 -2.49
C TRP A 213 -8.90 12.20 -3.38
N SER A 214 -9.75 11.68 -4.27
CA SER A 214 -10.55 12.50 -5.18
C SER A 214 -11.84 11.83 -5.62
N GLU A 215 -12.76 12.63 -6.16
CA GLU A 215 -13.99 12.14 -6.81
C GLU A 215 -13.69 11.25 -8.02
N LYS A 216 -12.57 11.48 -8.74
CA LYS A 216 -12.15 10.60 -9.84
C LYS A 216 -11.82 9.19 -9.35
N ILE A 217 -11.03 9.06 -8.28
CA ILE A 217 -10.73 7.75 -7.67
C ILE A 217 -12.01 7.10 -7.16
N LYS A 218 -12.88 7.88 -6.51
CA LYS A 218 -14.18 7.38 -6.04
C LYS A 218 -15.03 6.82 -7.18
N LYS A 219 -15.12 7.55 -8.29
CA LYS A 219 -15.83 7.10 -9.49
C LYS A 219 -15.27 5.78 -10.02
N ASN A 220 -13.95 5.63 -10.09
CA ASN A 220 -13.32 4.38 -10.54
C ASN A 220 -13.69 3.18 -9.65
N TYR A 221 -13.73 3.35 -8.32
CA TYR A 221 -14.23 2.30 -7.41
C TYR A 221 -15.71 1.97 -7.65
N ILE A 222 -16.57 2.98 -7.86
CA ILE A 222 -18.00 2.77 -8.13
C ILE A 222 -18.19 2.03 -9.46
N ASP A 223 -17.46 2.43 -10.50
CA ASP A 223 -17.50 1.80 -11.82
C ASP A 223 -17.01 0.33 -11.75
N ALA A 224 -16.12 0.00 -10.79
CA ALA A 224 -15.70 -1.35 -10.46
C ALA A 224 -16.68 -2.14 -9.56
N GLY A 225 -17.86 -1.57 -9.26
CA GLY A 225 -18.95 -2.24 -8.53
C GLY A 225 -18.99 -1.97 -7.02
N PHE A 226 -18.16 -1.08 -6.48
CA PHE A 226 -18.22 -0.73 -5.06
C PHE A 226 -19.49 0.07 -4.72
N ASN A 227 -19.99 -0.11 -3.50
CA ASN A 227 -21.12 0.66 -3.01
C ASN A 227 -20.76 2.16 -2.91
N PHE A 228 -21.51 3.03 -3.59
CA PHE A 228 -21.33 4.49 -3.59
C PHE A 228 -21.21 5.08 -2.17
N SER A 229 -22.04 4.60 -1.23
CA SER A 229 -22.10 5.14 0.13
C SER A 229 -20.86 4.83 0.97
N LYS A 230 -20.10 3.77 0.61
CA LYS A 230 -18.86 3.33 1.28
C LYS A 230 -17.70 4.27 0.98
N ILE A 231 -17.61 4.77 -0.25
CA ILE A 231 -16.42 5.50 -0.73
C ILE A 231 -16.55 6.98 -0.38
N LYS A 232 -15.63 7.48 0.44
CA LYS A 232 -15.60 8.88 0.90
C LYS A 232 -14.35 9.58 0.39
N VAL A 233 -14.53 10.77 -0.17
CA VAL A 233 -13.41 11.59 -0.62
C VAL A 233 -12.94 12.47 0.53
N VAL A 234 -11.68 12.34 0.90
CA VAL A 234 -11.07 13.14 1.97
C VAL A 234 -9.75 13.79 1.57
N GLY A 235 -9.27 13.58 0.35
CA GLY A 235 -7.96 14.09 -0.07
C GLY A 235 -6.79 13.30 0.54
N ASN A 236 -5.59 13.88 0.47
CA ASN A 236 -4.40 13.31 1.10
C ASN A 236 -3.61 14.39 1.87
N PRO A 237 -3.21 14.17 3.13
CA PRO A 237 -2.52 15.17 3.95
C PRO A 237 -1.14 15.57 3.42
N LYS A 238 -0.56 14.81 2.49
CA LYS A 238 0.70 15.11 1.82
C LYS A 238 0.58 16.30 0.85
N PHE A 239 -0.60 16.52 0.27
CA PHE A 239 -0.80 17.50 -0.79
C PHE A 239 -1.69 18.66 -0.30
N LYS A 240 -1.09 19.60 0.45
CA LYS A 240 -1.82 20.72 1.07
C LYS A 240 -2.19 21.84 0.10
N SER A 241 -1.37 22.05 -0.93
CA SER A 241 -1.57 23.09 -1.95
C SER A 241 -0.99 22.61 -3.27
N LEU A 242 -1.76 22.76 -4.34
CA LEU A 242 -1.35 22.44 -5.69
C LEU A 242 -1.27 23.73 -6.50
N GLU A 243 -0.21 23.89 -7.29
CA GLU A 243 -0.15 24.98 -8.27
C GLU A 243 -1.27 24.78 -9.29
N LYS A 244 -1.87 25.85 -9.81
CA LYS A 244 -2.92 25.75 -10.83
C LYS A 244 -2.38 25.14 -12.13
N ASP A 245 -1.19 25.58 -12.52
CA ASP A 245 -0.48 25.12 -13.70
C ASP A 245 1.01 25.00 -13.39
N LYS A 246 1.72 24.14 -14.13
CA LYS A 246 3.15 23.90 -13.95
C LYS A 246 3.81 23.48 -15.26
N ASN A 247 4.87 24.19 -15.63
CA ASN A 247 5.72 23.78 -16.75
C ASN A 247 6.50 22.51 -16.38
N LEU A 248 6.38 21.48 -17.22
CA LEU A 248 7.05 20.21 -17.02
C LEU A 248 8.37 20.16 -17.81
N ARG A 249 9.47 19.85 -17.13
CA ARG A 249 10.73 19.46 -17.77
C ARG A 249 10.52 18.14 -18.50
N SER A 250 11.08 17.98 -19.71
CA SER A 250 10.93 16.75 -20.49
C SER A 250 12.13 16.43 -21.42
N ASP A 251 13.25 17.13 -21.30
CA ASP A 251 14.42 16.82 -22.13
C ASP A 251 15.13 15.52 -21.68
N LEU A 252 16.06 15.04 -22.50
CA LEU A 252 16.74 13.76 -22.29
C LEU A 252 18.06 13.85 -21.53
N SER A 253 18.36 14.98 -20.84
CA SER A 253 19.65 15.21 -20.17
C SER A 253 19.83 14.45 -18.86
N ASN A 254 18.76 14.22 -18.09
CA ASN A 254 18.79 13.49 -16.81
C ASN A 254 17.51 12.68 -16.61
N ILE A 255 17.50 11.50 -17.21
CA ILE A 255 16.37 10.57 -17.17
C ILE A 255 16.42 9.74 -15.88
N LEU A 256 15.29 9.69 -15.17
CA LEU A 256 15.06 8.78 -14.05
C LEU A 256 14.05 7.70 -14.47
N ILE A 257 14.42 6.44 -14.26
CA ILE A 257 13.59 5.29 -14.58
C ILE A 257 13.00 4.70 -13.30
N ILE A 258 11.67 4.63 -13.23
CA ILE A 258 10.92 3.98 -12.14
C ILE A 258 10.38 2.65 -12.67
N PRO A 259 11.09 1.52 -12.46
CA PRO A 259 10.62 0.25 -12.96
C PRO A 259 9.36 -0.21 -12.21
N LEU A 260 8.71 -1.23 -12.77
CA LEU A 260 7.56 -1.88 -12.17
C LEU A 260 7.81 -2.29 -10.70
N SER A 261 6.79 -2.09 -9.88
CA SER A 261 6.85 -2.47 -8.47
C SER A 261 6.75 -3.99 -8.39
N SER A 262 7.86 -4.70 -8.20
CA SER A 262 7.82 -6.15 -7.98
C SER A 262 7.29 -6.52 -6.61
N ALA A 263 6.93 -5.53 -5.80
CA ALA A 263 6.42 -5.65 -4.47
C ALA A 263 4.88 -5.85 -4.50
N LEU A 264 4.45 -6.99 -5.02
CA LEU A 264 3.10 -7.50 -4.85
C LEU A 264 2.93 -8.10 -3.45
N TRP A 265 2.80 -7.23 -2.44
CA TRP A 265 2.78 -7.67 -1.05
C TRP A 265 1.36 -7.85 -0.47
N HIS A 266 0.30 -7.41 -1.17
CA HIS A 266 -0.98 -7.27 -0.46
C HIS A 266 -2.28 -7.30 -1.27
N GLN A 267 -2.30 -7.19 -2.60
CA GLN A 267 -3.55 -6.86 -3.30
C GLN A 267 -3.71 -7.66 -4.60
N HIS A 268 -4.00 -8.96 -4.47
CA HIS A 268 -4.42 -9.79 -5.60
C HIS A 268 -5.71 -10.50 -5.27
N GLU A 269 -6.57 -10.51 -6.28
CA GLU A 269 -7.85 -11.20 -6.30
C GLU A 269 -7.64 -12.71 -6.12
N TYR A 270 -8.66 -13.38 -5.62
CA TYR A 270 -8.66 -14.84 -5.55
C TYR A 270 -8.80 -15.48 -6.93
N ASP A 271 -9.61 -14.89 -7.82
CA ASP A 271 -9.94 -15.49 -9.12
C ASP A 271 -8.96 -15.10 -10.24
N ASN A 272 -8.37 -13.91 -10.15
CA ASN A 272 -7.33 -13.43 -11.10
C ASN A 272 -5.99 -13.26 -10.38
N THR A 273 -5.57 -14.26 -9.61
CA THR A 273 -4.31 -14.18 -8.87
C THR A 273 -3.11 -14.09 -9.81
N VAL A 274 -2.24 -13.14 -9.52
CA VAL A 274 -0.98 -12.93 -10.25
C VAL A 274 0.19 -13.31 -9.36
N ILE A 275 0.95 -14.32 -9.79
CA ILE A 275 2.22 -14.68 -9.15
C ILE A 275 3.30 -13.77 -9.72
N SER A 276 3.84 -12.89 -8.87
CA SER A 276 4.86 -11.90 -9.28
C SER A 276 6.17 -12.58 -9.68
N ASP A 277 6.55 -12.50 -10.96
CA ASP A 277 7.94 -12.73 -11.34
C ASP A 277 8.76 -11.45 -11.08
N LYS A 278 9.52 -11.46 -9.98
CA LYS A 278 10.34 -10.31 -9.57
C LYS A 278 11.45 -9.97 -10.56
N SER A 279 11.86 -10.94 -11.41
CA SER A 279 12.86 -10.72 -12.44
C SER A 279 12.37 -9.81 -13.56
N MET A 280 11.06 -9.60 -13.69
CA MET A 280 10.48 -8.69 -14.67
C MET A 280 10.98 -7.25 -14.52
N ILE A 281 11.41 -6.82 -13.32
CA ILE A 281 12.06 -5.51 -13.14
C ILE A 281 13.31 -5.38 -14.03
N VAL A 282 14.10 -6.45 -14.09
CA VAL A 282 15.35 -6.47 -14.86
C VAL A 282 15.03 -6.41 -16.35
N LEU A 283 14.07 -7.21 -16.81
CA LEU A 283 13.64 -7.19 -18.22
C LEU A 283 13.02 -5.84 -18.61
N TYR A 284 12.23 -5.23 -17.72
CA TYR A 284 11.68 -3.88 -17.91
C TYR A 284 12.80 -2.86 -18.14
N LEU A 285 13.83 -2.88 -17.30
CA LEU A 285 14.98 -1.99 -17.44
C LEU A 285 15.72 -2.27 -18.75
N TYR A 286 15.92 -3.53 -19.14
CA TYR A 286 16.52 -3.84 -20.45
C TYR A 286 15.73 -3.27 -21.64
N LYS A 287 14.40 -3.33 -21.60
CA LYS A 287 13.54 -2.72 -22.64
C LYS A 287 13.71 -1.21 -22.71
N VAL A 288 13.69 -0.52 -21.56
CA VAL A 288 13.91 0.94 -21.52
C VAL A 288 15.32 1.28 -22.01
N GLN A 289 16.34 0.53 -21.60
CA GLN A 289 17.72 0.72 -22.05
C GLN A 289 17.87 0.57 -23.56
N SER A 290 17.24 -0.46 -24.15
CA SER A 290 17.21 -0.73 -25.60
C SER A 290 16.72 0.51 -26.35
N VAL A 291 15.56 1.05 -25.97
CA VAL A 291 14.98 2.26 -26.56
C VAL A 291 15.89 3.48 -26.38
N LEU A 292 16.36 3.73 -25.16
CA LEU A 292 17.22 4.88 -24.88
C LEU A 292 18.54 4.84 -25.66
N LYS A 293 19.15 3.67 -25.83
CA LYS A 293 20.37 3.53 -26.66
C LYS A 293 20.10 3.82 -28.13
N LYS A 294 18.95 3.41 -28.69
CA LYS A 294 18.57 3.71 -30.09
C LYS A 294 18.46 5.21 -30.38
N ILE A 295 18.09 6.01 -29.39
CA ILE A 295 18.00 7.48 -29.50
C ILE A 295 19.28 8.20 -29.02
N GLY A 296 20.38 7.47 -28.78
CA GLY A 296 21.69 8.04 -28.48
C GLY A 296 21.96 8.35 -27.00
N ILE A 297 21.08 7.95 -26.08
CA ILE A 297 21.30 8.12 -24.65
C ILE A 297 22.28 7.07 -24.15
N LYS A 298 23.29 7.54 -23.39
CA LYS A 298 24.38 6.70 -22.90
C LYS A 298 24.21 6.28 -21.44
N LYS A 299 23.49 7.07 -20.65
CA LYS A 299 23.31 6.84 -19.21
C LYS A 299 21.92 7.25 -18.74
N ALA A 300 21.39 6.52 -17.77
CA ALA A 300 20.15 6.84 -17.09
C ALA A 300 20.21 6.41 -15.63
N ARG A 301 19.43 7.08 -14.77
CA ARG A 301 19.26 6.65 -13.39
C ARG A 301 18.08 5.69 -13.28
N TYR A 302 18.14 4.76 -12.33
CA TYR A 302 16.99 3.92 -12.03
C TYR A 302 16.73 3.85 -10.52
N ARG A 303 15.45 3.77 -10.15
CA ARG A 303 15.00 3.75 -8.76
C ARG A 303 13.93 2.67 -8.54
N PRO A 304 14.30 1.46 -8.08
CA PRO A 304 13.33 0.45 -7.68
C PRO A 304 12.45 0.93 -6.51
N HIS A 305 11.31 0.28 -6.33
CA HIS A 305 10.48 0.46 -5.13
C HIS A 305 11.32 0.20 -3.85
N PRO A 306 11.11 0.95 -2.74
CA PRO A 306 11.95 0.82 -1.52
C PRO A 306 12.05 -0.58 -0.93
N SER A 307 11.03 -1.42 -1.12
CA SER A 307 11.03 -2.81 -0.64
C SER A 307 11.82 -3.79 -1.51
N ILE A 308 12.36 -3.36 -2.66
CA ILE A 308 13.14 -4.20 -3.57
C ILE A 308 14.63 -3.98 -3.36
N ASP A 309 15.38 -5.08 -3.24
CA ASP A 309 16.83 -5.01 -3.08
C ASP A 309 17.48 -4.44 -4.35
N LYS A 310 17.88 -3.17 -4.27
CA LYS A 310 18.53 -2.48 -5.37
C LYS A 310 19.84 -3.14 -5.80
N LYS A 311 20.60 -3.74 -4.87
CA LYS A 311 21.86 -4.43 -5.19
C LYS A 311 21.58 -5.69 -5.99
N TRP A 312 20.54 -6.42 -5.62
CA TRP A 312 20.10 -7.59 -6.38
C TRP A 312 19.72 -7.20 -7.81
N VAL A 313 18.91 -6.15 -8.00
CA VAL A 313 18.56 -5.66 -9.33
C VAL A 313 19.81 -5.20 -10.09
N HIS A 314 20.67 -4.40 -9.45
CA HIS A 314 21.84 -3.82 -10.10
C HIS A 314 22.79 -4.87 -10.65
N ALA A 315 22.94 -6.01 -9.98
CA ALA A 315 23.83 -7.09 -10.40
C ALA A 315 23.53 -7.64 -11.81
N PHE A 316 22.32 -7.43 -12.32
CA PHE A 316 21.91 -7.86 -13.66
C PHE A 316 21.96 -6.76 -14.71
N LEU A 317 22.23 -5.50 -14.34
CA LEU A 317 22.15 -4.37 -15.27
C LEU A 317 23.51 -4.05 -15.92
N ASP A 318 23.46 -3.42 -17.09
CA ASP A 318 24.62 -2.75 -17.68
C ASP A 318 25.06 -1.57 -16.79
N GLN A 319 26.20 -1.73 -16.12
CA GLN A 319 26.74 -0.76 -15.15
C GLN A 319 27.27 0.51 -15.81
N ASP A 320 27.61 0.45 -17.09
CA ASP A 320 28.07 1.63 -17.84
C ASP A 320 26.89 2.52 -18.22
N PHE A 321 25.69 1.94 -18.35
CA PHE A 321 24.46 2.64 -18.66
C PHE A 321 23.69 3.08 -17.40
N TYR A 322 23.47 2.17 -16.45
CA TYR A 322 22.58 2.40 -15.31
C TYR A 322 23.30 2.91 -14.06
N ILE A 323 22.77 3.99 -13.49
CA ILE A 323 23.20 4.53 -12.20
C ILE A 323 22.09 4.32 -11.17
N SER A 324 22.40 3.64 -10.07
CA SER A 324 21.44 3.43 -8.98
C SER A 324 21.11 4.74 -8.26
N ASP A 325 19.83 5.09 -8.20
CA ASP A 325 19.33 6.28 -7.53
C ASP A 325 19.02 5.99 -6.05
N ASN A 326 19.71 6.69 -5.14
CA ASN A 326 19.61 6.46 -3.69
C ASN A 326 19.15 7.69 -2.89
N GLU A 327 18.78 8.77 -3.57
CA GLU A 327 18.36 10.01 -2.95
C GLU A 327 16.92 9.93 -2.41
N PRO A 328 16.48 10.87 -1.56
CA PRO A 328 15.06 11.07 -1.29
C PRO A 328 14.31 11.31 -2.60
N LEU A 329 13.09 10.76 -2.75
CA LEU A 329 12.34 10.83 -4.02
C LEU A 329 12.18 12.27 -4.54
N LYS A 330 11.91 13.22 -3.64
CA LYS A 330 11.80 14.64 -3.98
C LYS A 330 13.07 15.18 -4.63
N ASP A 331 14.24 14.85 -4.09
CA ASP A 331 15.53 15.30 -4.62
C ASP A 331 15.83 14.63 -5.96
N SER A 332 15.52 13.32 -6.06
CA SER A 332 15.63 12.56 -7.31
C SER A 332 14.79 13.18 -8.43
N LEU A 333 13.57 13.63 -8.13
CA LEU A 333 12.66 14.29 -9.08
C LEU A 333 13.11 15.72 -9.40
N ASN A 334 13.55 16.50 -8.41
CA ASN A 334 14.00 17.88 -8.63
C ASN A 334 15.12 17.99 -9.66
N ARG A 335 16.04 17.02 -9.67
CA ARG A 335 17.15 16.99 -10.64
C ARG A 335 16.83 16.29 -11.95
N SER A 336 15.71 15.59 -12.05
CA SER A 336 15.30 14.90 -13.28
C SER A 336 14.82 15.90 -14.33
N SER A 337 15.15 15.62 -15.58
CA SER A 337 14.55 16.28 -16.74
C SER A 337 13.37 15.49 -17.31
N LEU A 338 13.34 14.17 -17.13
CA LEU A 338 12.26 13.28 -17.56
C LEU A 338 12.19 12.08 -16.61
N VAL A 339 10.98 11.60 -16.35
CA VAL A 339 10.74 10.31 -15.71
C VAL A 339 10.11 9.35 -16.72
N ILE A 340 10.65 8.13 -16.81
CA ILE A 340 10.03 7.01 -17.53
C ILE A 340 9.71 5.96 -16.47
N GLY A 341 8.47 5.47 -16.41
CA GLY A 341 8.20 4.44 -15.43
C GLY A 341 6.90 3.71 -15.59
N ALA A 342 6.76 2.64 -14.83
CA ALA A 342 5.54 1.84 -14.74
C ALA A 342 4.40 2.62 -14.05
N THR A 343 3.22 2.02 -13.99
CA THR A 343 2.08 2.44 -13.18
C THR A 343 2.52 2.69 -11.74
N SER A 344 2.41 3.95 -11.31
CA SER A 344 2.87 4.37 -9.99
C SER A 344 2.26 5.69 -9.56
N THR A 345 2.07 5.84 -8.25
CA THR A 345 1.75 7.15 -7.64
C THR A 345 2.85 8.19 -7.90
N VAL A 346 4.08 7.74 -8.23
CA VAL A 346 5.19 8.64 -8.61
C VAL A 346 4.85 9.48 -9.85
N LEU A 347 3.91 9.07 -10.70
CA LEU A 347 3.37 9.92 -11.79
C LEU A 347 2.91 11.28 -11.25
N LEU A 348 2.02 11.31 -10.27
CA LEU A 348 1.51 12.56 -9.69
C LEU A 348 2.61 13.34 -8.99
N GLU A 349 3.50 12.66 -8.27
CA GLU A 349 4.63 13.32 -7.60
C GLU A 349 5.61 13.95 -8.60
N SER A 350 5.84 13.33 -9.74
CA SER A 350 6.68 13.85 -10.83
C SER A 350 6.09 15.13 -11.40
N LEU A 351 4.79 15.11 -11.73
CA LEU A 351 4.08 16.28 -12.25
C LEU A 351 4.09 17.44 -11.24
N ILE A 352 3.86 17.16 -9.95
CA ILE A 352 3.96 18.16 -8.87
C ILE A 352 5.37 18.77 -8.78
N ASN A 353 6.42 18.01 -9.07
CA ASN A 353 7.82 18.51 -9.09
C ASN A 353 8.21 19.13 -10.45
N GLY A 354 7.26 19.29 -11.37
CA GLY A 354 7.48 19.91 -12.67
C GLY A 354 8.33 19.05 -13.59
N VAL A 355 8.17 17.73 -13.54
CA VAL A 355 8.87 16.78 -14.42
C VAL A 355 7.86 15.90 -15.13
N ASN A 356 7.97 15.84 -16.45
CA ASN A 356 7.16 14.96 -17.29
C ASN A 356 7.39 13.51 -16.90
N TYR A 357 6.32 12.73 -16.94
CA TYR A 357 6.33 11.30 -16.68
C TYR A 357 5.69 10.61 -17.88
N ILE A 358 6.48 9.79 -18.57
CA ILE A 358 5.97 8.88 -19.61
C ILE A 358 5.77 7.53 -18.94
N VAL A 359 4.53 7.07 -18.93
CA VAL A 359 4.20 5.73 -18.47
C VAL A 359 4.67 4.75 -19.54
N PHE A 360 5.53 3.82 -19.16
CA PHE A 360 5.91 2.69 -20.01
C PHE A 360 5.39 1.42 -19.36
N GLU A 361 4.39 0.81 -19.97
CA GLU A 361 3.69 -0.38 -19.51
C GLU A 361 3.54 -1.34 -20.71
N PRO A 362 4.61 -2.07 -21.07
CA PRO A 362 4.57 -3.00 -22.18
C PRO A 362 3.57 -4.14 -21.92
N LYS A 363 2.71 -4.42 -22.90
CA LYS A 363 1.61 -5.39 -22.79
C LYS A 363 1.76 -6.55 -23.77
N ASP A 364 1.21 -7.70 -23.41
CA ASP A 364 1.01 -8.81 -24.34
C ASP A 364 -0.28 -8.67 -25.16
N GLN A 365 -0.58 -9.67 -26.00
CA GLN A 365 -1.76 -9.69 -26.86
C GLN A 365 -3.09 -9.73 -26.09
N GLU A 366 -3.06 -10.11 -24.80
CA GLU A 366 -4.22 -10.16 -23.92
C GLU A 366 -4.38 -8.85 -23.10
N GLY A 367 -3.50 -7.87 -23.32
CA GLY A 367 -3.49 -6.60 -22.61
C GLY A 367 -2.92 -6.69 -21.19
N ILE A 368 -2.18 -7.77 -20.89
CA ILE A 368 -1.54 -7.99 -19.59
C ILE A 368 -0.15 -7.37 -19.61
N ASN A 369 0.16 -6.57 -18.60
CA ASN A 369 1.46 -5.93 -18.47
C ASN A 369 2.55 -6.89 -17.96
N MET A 370 3.80 -6.43 -17.96
CA MET A 370 4.93 -7.19 -17.43
C MET A 370 4.85 -7.56 -15.94
N ALA A 371 3.95 -6.92 -15.17
CA ALA A 371 3.69 -7.29 -13.78
C ALA A 371 2.59 -8.37 -13.65
N GLY A 372 1.93 -8.75 -14.75
CA GLY A 372 0.87 -9.75 -14.82
C GLY A 372 -0.54 -9.20 -14.65
N PHE A 373 -0.74 -7.87 -14.70
CA PHE A 373 -2.05 -7.24 -14.50
C PHE A 373 -2.61 -6.61 -15.77
N LYS A 374 -3.93 -6.55 -15.82
CA LYS A 374 -4.63 -5.53 -16.60
C LYS A 374 -4.45 -4.18 -15.90
N LEU A 375 -4.17 -3.16 -16.69
CA LEU A 375 -4.08 -1.80 -16.16
C LEU A 375 -5.47 -1.27 -15.80
N VAL A 376 -5.50 -0.27 -14.93
CA VAL A 376 -6.72 0.41 -14.48
C VAL A 376 -6.54 1.93 -14.60
N PRO A 377 -7.62 2.73 -14.60
CA PRO A 377 -7.50 4.17 -14.76
C PRO A 377 -6.61 4.82 -13.69
N PRO A 378 -5.78 5.82 -14.06
CA PRO A 378 -5.64 6.41 -15.41
C PRO A 378 -4.68 5.66 -16.35
N PHE A 379 -4.11 4.53 -15.92
CA PHE A 379 -3.02 3.85 -16.64
C PHE A 379 -3.50 2.89 -17.73
N ASP A 380 -4.79 2.64 -17.85
CA ASP A 380 -5.37 1.78 -18.89
C ASP A 380 -5.57 2.49 -20.23
N GLY A 381 -5.26 3.79 -20.32
CA GLY A 381 -5.44 4.61 -21.52
C GLY A 381 -6.80 5.31 -21.60
N THR A 382 -7.65 5.19 -20.58
CA THR A 382 -8.93 5.91 -20.52
C THR A 382 -8.78 7.41 -20.21
N ASP A 383 -7.59 7.84 -19.77
CA ASP A 383 -7.28 9.23 -19.44
C ASP A 383 -6.21 9.77 -20.40
N GLU A 384 -6.65 10.55 -21.41
CA GLU A 384 -5.79 11.09 -22.48
C GLU A 384 -4.68 12.02 -21.95
N LYS A 385 -4.82 12.52 -20.73
CA LYS A 385 -3.83 13.36 -20.05
C LYS A 385 -2.55 12.60 -19.68
N VAL A 386 -2.58 11.26 -19.71
CA VAL A 386 -1.43 10.42 -19.39
C VAL A 386 -0.79 9.92 -20.69
N MET A 387 0.50 10.20 -20.87
CA MET A 387 1.26 9.61 -21.97
C MET A 387 1.68 8.19 -21.60
N ILE A 388 1.18 7.21 -22.34
CA ILE A 388 1.38 5.78 -22.10
C ILE A 388 1.94 5.10 -23.35
N ALA A 389 3.13 4.54 -23.22
CA ALA A 389 3.72 3.64 -24.21
C ALA A 389 3.47 2.18 -23.84
N ASN A 390 2.83 1.43 -24.74
CA ASN A 390 2.45 0.02 -24.60
C ASN A 390 3.49 -0.94 -25.17
N ASP A 391 4.55 -0.43 -25.81
CA ASP A 391 5.69 -1.19 -26.30
C ASP A 391 6.93 -0.28 -26.51
N GLU A 392 8.04 -0.89 -26.95
CA GLU A 392 9.31 -0.20 -27.15
C GLU A 392 9.27 0.82 -28.31
N ASP A 393 8.45 0.58 -29.34
CA ASP A 393 8.36 1.45 -30.51
C ASP A 393 7.52 2.70 -30.20
N GLU A 394 6.42 2.53 -29.44
CA GLU A 394 5.64 3.64 -28.88
C GLU A 394 6.48 4.49 -27.94
N LEU A 395 7.28 3.87 -27.06
CA LEU A 395 8.18 4.61 -26.16
C LEU A 395 9.22 5.39 -26.96
N GLU A 396 9.83 4.77 -27.98
CA GLU A 396 10.79 5.44 -28.85
C GLU A 396 10.16 6.67 -29.53
N LYS A 397 8.96 6.49 -30.10
CA LYS A 397 8.19 7.57 -30.75
C LYS A 397 7.91 8.70 -29.77
N MET A 398 7.38 8.40 -28.58
CA MET A 398 7.08 9.41 -27.56
C MET A 398 8.31 10.21 -27.16
N LEU A 399 9.47 9.56 -27.01
CA LEU A 399 10.73 10.24 -26.67
C LEU A 399 11.23 11.13 -27.82
N ARG A 400 11.15 10.67 -29.08
CA ARG A 400 11.57 11.46 -30.25
C ARG A 400 10.71 12.70 -30.48
N TYR A 401 9.41 12.60 -30.21
CA TYR A 401 8.46 13.71 -30.37
C TYR A 401 8.22 14.51 -29.09
N ASN A 402 8.95 14.20 -28.00
CA ASN A 402 8.80 14.85 -26.70
C ASN A 402 7.33 14.88 -26.22
N ALA A 403 6.67 13.71 -26.23
CA ALA A 403 5.30 13.58 -25.73
C ALA A 403 5.24 13.91 -24.23
N MET A 404 4.20 14.65 -23.81
CA MET A 404 4.09 15.16 -22.44
C MET A 404 2.72 14.82 -21.83
N SER A 405 2.75 14.27 -20.62
CA SER A 405 1.55 14.16 -19.79
C SER A 405 1.10 15.54 -19.35
N GLU A 406 -0.21 15.74 -19.15
CA GLU A 406 -0.74 17.02 -18.72
C GLU A 406 -0.65 17.19 -17.20
N TYR A 407 -0.15 18.36 -16.75
CA TYR A 407 -0.15 18.70 -15.33
C TYR A 407 -1.57 18.76 -14.74
N SER A 408 -2.59 19.07 -15.57
CA SER A 408 -4.00 19.14 -15.16
C SER A 408 -4.51 17.83 -14.52
N LEU A 409 -3.90 16.69 -14.84
CA LEU A 409 -4.17 15.38 -14.23
C LEU A 409 -4.06 15.40 -12.69
N VAL A 410 -3.13 16.19 -12.15
CA VAL A 410 -2.90 16.31 -10.70
C VAL A 410 -4.17 16.75 -9.97
N HIS A 411 -4.97 17.62 -10.58
CA HIS A 411 -6.22 18.13 -9.99
C HIS A 411 -7.39 17.15 -10.08
N ASP A 412 -7.33 16.18 -10.99
CA ASP A 412 -8.36 15.14 -11.09
C ASP A 412 -8.19 14.08 -9.98
N TYR A 413 -6.95 13.80 -9.59
CA TYR A 413 -6.60 12.70 -8.66
C TYR A 413 -6.23 13.16 -7.25
N ILE A 414 -6.09 14.47 -7.01
CA ILE A 414 -5.76 15.02 -5.69
C ILE A 414 -6.72 16.15 -5.35
N GLN A 415 -7.40 16.00 -4.21
CA GLN A 415 -8.20 17.06 -3.59
C GLN A 415 -7.60 17.49 -2.25
N SER A 416 -8.02 18.69 -1.81
CA SER A 416 -7.74 19.22 -0.47
C SER A 416 -8.11 18.22 0.61
N PHE A 417 -7.24 18.10 1.60
CA PHE A 417 -7.43 17.16 2.69
C PHE A 417 -8.47 17.68 3.70
N ASP A 418 -9.54 16.91 3.91
CA ASP A 418 -10.58 17.20 4.90
C ASP A 418 -11.12 15.91 5.55
N LEU A 419 -11.09 15.86 6.88
CA LEU A 419 -11.59 14.75 7.69
C LEU A 419 -12.90 15.07 8.43
N SER A 420 -13.52 16.22 8.15
CA SER A 420 -14.77 16.66 8.78
C SER A 420 -15.86 15.58 8.75
N ILE A 421 -15.94 14.81 7.65
CA ILE A 421 -16.87 13.70 7.46
C ILE A 421 -16.80 12.64 8.57
N LEU A 422 -15.66 12.47 9.25
CA LEU A 422 -15.54 11.52 10.35
C LEU A 422 -16.48 11.86 11.52
N LYS A 423 -16.81 13.14 11.74
CA LYS A 423 -17.76 13.56 12.79
C LYS A 423 -19.16 13.00 12.57
N ASP A 424 -19.55 12.85 11.30
CA ASP A 424 -20.88 12.34 10.95
C ASP A 424 -20.92 10.80 10.99
N LEU A 425 -19.79 10.17 10.64
CA LEU A 425 -19.67 8.72 10.52
C LEU A 425 -19.33 8.02 11.85
N ILE A 426 -18.73 8.74 12.80
CA ILE A 426 -18.34 8.21 14.13
C ILE A 426 -19.26 8.82 15.18
N LYS A 427 -20.18 8.01 15.72
CA LYS A 427 -21.17 8.42 16.73
C LYS A 427 -20.84 7.91 18.14
#